data_AF-A0A925SSK0-F1
#
_entry.id   AF-A0A925SSK0-F1
#
_cell.length_a   1.000
_cell.length_b   1.000
_cell.length_c   1.000
_cell.angle_alpha   90.00
_cell.angle_beta   90.00
_cell.angle_gamma   90.00
#
_symmetry.space_group_name_H-M   'P 1'
#
loop_
_entity.id
_entity.type
_entity.pdbx_description
1 polymer ?
#
loop_
_entity_poly.entity_id
_entity_poly.type
_entity_poly.pdbx_seq_one_letter_code
_entity_poly.pdbx_strand_id
1 'polypeptide(L)'
;MNISEDRVSHLAHKVVERIWRDDLADWTDERRALECIKESLAAYFHVAEEIEEAVRAKLKTKIPGSRDWDILYHKFYQEELTRRKW
;
A
#
# COMPACT_ATOMS: atom_id res chain seq x y z
N MET A 1 -4.73 4.27 6.19
CA MET A 1 -5.41 5.01 5.11
C MET A 1 -6.54 4.15 4.55
N ASN A 2 -7.81 4.48 4.81
CA ASN A 2 -8.91 3.61 4.38
C ASN A 2 -9.21 3.78 2.88
N ILE A 3 -8.89 2.76 2.08
CA ILE A 3 -9.21 2.71 0.65
C ILE A 3 -10.52 1.94 0.46
N SER A 4 -11.46 2.52 -0.30
CA SER A 4 -12.73 1.83 -0.58
C SER A 4 -12.52 0.66 -1.54
N GLU A 5 -13.38 -0.35 -1.40
CA GLU A 5 -13.39 -1.53 -2.27
C GLU A 5 -13.49 -1.15 -3.76
N ASP A 6 -14.29 -0.13 -4.09
CA ASP A 6 -14.40 0.42 -5.45
C ASP A 6 -13.05 0.90 -6.00
N ARG A 7 -12.21 1.54 -5.16
CA ARG A 7 -10.89 1.99 -5.57
C ARG A 7 -9.92 0.82 -5.75
N VAL A 8 -9.98 -0.18 -4.88
CA VAL A 8 -9.19 -1.42 -5.05
C VAL A 8 -9.56 -2.09 -6.37
N SER A 9 -10.86 -2.20 -6.66
CA SER A 9 -11.35 -2.80 -7.89
C SER A 9 -10.88 -2.03 -9.12
N HIS A 10 -11.01 -0.70 -9.11
CA HIS A 10 -10.53 0.15 -10.20
C HIS A 10 -9.02 0.02 -10.43
N LEU A 11 -8.23 -0.03 -9.37
CA LEU A 11 -6.78 -0.25 -9.45
C LEU A 11 -6.46 -1.64 -10.00
N ALA A 12 -7.15 -2.68 -9.54
CA ALA A 12 -6.95 -4.05 -10.01
C ALA A 12 -7.19 -4.16 -11.52
N HIS A 13 -8.28 -3.57 -12.03
CA HIS A 13 -8.55 -3.54 -13.48
C HIS A 13 -7.46 -2.82 -14.26
N LYS A 14 -6.98 -1.68 -13.78
CA LYS A 14 -5.86 -0.96 -14.42
C LYS A 14 -4.56 -1.77 -14.44
N VAL A 15 -4.28 -2.50 -13.36
CA VAL A 15 -3.09 -3.36 -13.28
C VAL A 15 -3.20 -4.51 -14.28
N VAL A 16 -4.35 -5.21 -14.35
CA VAL A 16 -4.59 -6.27 -15.34
C VAL A 16 -4.44 -5.75 -16.76
N GLU A 17 -5.08 -4.63 -17.08
CA GLU A 17 -5.01 -4.00 -18.41
C GLU A 17 -3.57 -3.65 -18.78
N ARG A 18 -2.78 -3.17 -17.81
CA ARG A 18 -1.39 -2.80 -18.05
C ARG A 18 -0.49 -4.01 -18.25
N ILE A 19 -0.65 -5.05 -17.44
CA ILE A 19 0.13 -6.30 -17.59
C ILE A 19 -0.11 -6.91 -18.96
N TRP A 20 -1.37 -6.88 -19.43
CA TRP A 20 -1.71 -7.38 -20.75
C TRP A 20 -1.17 -6.48 -21.88
N ARG A 21 -1.33 -5.15 -21.77
CA ARG A 21 -0.83 -4.19 -22.78
C ARG A 21 0.69 -4.18 -22.93
N ASP A 22 1.40 -4.38 -21.84
CA ASP A 22 2.86 -4.38 -21.82
C ASP A 22 3.43 -5.78 -22.16
N ASP A 23 2.58 -6.73 -22.57
CA ASP A 23 2.92 -8.11 -22.96
C ASP A 23 3.72 -8.85 -21.88
N LEU A 24 3.42 -8.56 -20.61
CA LEU A 24 4.13 -9.11 -19.45
C LEU A 24 3.61 -10.49 -19.05
N ALA A 25 2.31 -10.75 -19.25
CA ALA A 25 1.68 -12.04 -18.99
C ALA A 25 0.36 -12.19 -19.75
N ASP A 26 0.11 -13.42 -20.22
CA ASP A 26 -1.18 -13.85 -20.75
C ASP A 26 -2.04 -14.49 -19.66
N TRP A 27 -3.33 -14.15 -19.66
CA TRP A 27 -4.28 -14.68 -18.70
C TRP A 27 -5.14 -15.78 -19.34
N THR A 28 -5.13 -16.97 -18.75
CA THR A 28 -6.09 -18.04 -19.10
C THR A 28 -7.44 -17.84 -18.42
N ASP A 29 -7.46 -17.18 -17.25
CA ASP A 29 -8.67 -16.79 -16.51
C ASP A 29 -8.48 -15.39 -15.93
N GLU A 30 -9.08 -14.40 -16.59
CA GLU A 30 -9.03 -12.99 -16.17
C GLU A 30 -9.67 -12.75 -14.79
N ARG A 31 -10.71 -13.50 -14.43
CA ARG A 31 -11.38 -13.33 -13.13
C ARG A 31 -10.45 -13.72 -11.99
N ARG A 32 -9.77 -14.85 -12.15
CA ARG A 32 -8.79 -15.31 -11.17
C ARG A 32 -7.57 -14.37 -11.08
N ALA A 33 -7.14 -13.79 -12.20
CA ALA A 33 -6.08 -12.78 -12.20
C ALA A 33 -6.51 -11.51 -11.43
N LEU A 34 -7.74 -11.03 -11.66
CA LEU A 34 -8.31 -9.89 -10.93
C LEU A 34 -8.42 -10.16 -9.43
N GLU A 35 -8.89 -11.34 -9.01
CA GLU A 35 -8.97 -11.72 -7.60
C GLU A 35 -7.58 -11.72 -6.94
N CYS A 36 -6.60 -12.35 -7.57
CA CYS A 36 -5.21 -12.39 -7.07
C CYS A 36 -4.61 -10.98 -6.90
N ILE A 37 -4.86 -10.09 -7.86
CA ILE A 37 -4.39 -8.70 -7.79
C ILE A 37 -5.12 -7.93 -6.68
N LYS A 38 -6.42 -8.13 -6.52
CA LYS A 38 -7.20 -7.52 -5.43
C LYS A 38 -6.68 -7.96 -4.06
N GLU A 39 -6.43 -9.26 -3.87
CA GLU A 39 -5.84 -9.79 -2.65
C GLU A 39 -4.45 -9.21 -2.38
N SER A 40 -3.61 -9.13 -3.41
CA SER A 40 -2.26 -8.55 -3.31
C SER A 40 -2.32 -7.06 -2.93
N LEU A 41 -3.23 -6.30 -3.53
CA LEU A 41 -3.46 -4.89 -3.19
C LEU A 41 -3.98 -4.73 -1.77
N ALA A 42 -4.94 -5.57 -1.35
CA ALA A 42 -5.48 -5.53 0.01
C ALA A 42 -4.41 -5.84 1.05
N ALA A 43 -3.59 -6.87 0.83
CA ALA A 43 -2.44 -7.19 1.66
C ALA A 43 -1.44 -6.03 1.71
N TYR A 44 -1.17 -5.39 0.57
CA TYR A 44 -0.28 -4.23 0.50
C TYR A 44 -0.78 -3.07 1.35
N PHE A 45 -2.07 -2.71 1.21
CA PHE A 45 -2.65 -1.63 1.98
C PHE A 45 -2.71 -1.95 3.47
N HIS A 46 -3.04 -3.20 3.84
CA HIS A 46 -3.03 -3.62 5.24
C HIS A 46 -1.67 -3.39 5.89
N VAL A 47 -0.58 -3.81 5.23
CA VAL A 47 0.78 -3.55 5.72
C VAL A 47 1.08 -2.06 5.82
N ALA A 48 0.64 -1.27 4.83
CA ALA A 48 0.82 0.19 4.86
C ALA A 48 0.07 0.83 6.05
N GLU A 49 -1.14 0.35 6.36
CA GLU A 49 -1.90 0.81 7.53
C GLU A 49 -1.19 0.48 8.85
N GLU A 50 -0.67 -0.74 9.01
CA GLU A 50 0.09 -1.10 10.21
C GLU A 50 1.36 -0.25 10.38
N ILE A 51 2.01 0.11 9.28
CA ILE A 51 3.16 1.02 9.30
C ILE A 51 2.70 2.41 9.75
N GLU A 52 1.63 2.94 9.16
CA GLU A 52 1.07 4.24 9.54
C GLU A 52 0.68 4.28 11.02
N GLU A 53 0.05 3.22 11.54
CA GLU A 53 -0.32 3.10 12.94
C GLU A 53 0.91 3.06 13.86
N ALA A 54 1.94 2.30 13.51
CA ALA A 54 3.18 2.24 14.28
C ALA A 54 3.91 3.59 14.30
N VAL A 55 3.98 4.28 13.15
CA VAL A 55 4.56 5.62 13.04
C VAL A 55 3.73 6.64 13.85
N ARG A 56 2.40 6.59 13.75
CA ARG A 56 1.49 7.47 14.51
C ARG A 56 1.60 7.24 16.01
N ALA A 57 1.75 6.00 16.46
CA ALA A 57 1.97 5.68 17.86
C ALA A 57 3.27 6.32 18.40
N LYS A 58 4.36 6.27 17.62
CA LYS A 58 5.63 6.93 17.99
C LYS A 58 5.52 8.47 17.96
N LEU A 59 4.75 9.02 17.03
CA LEU A 59 4.55 10.47 16.88
C LEU A 59 3.48 11.07 17.79
N LYS A 60 2.72 10.26 18.54
CA LYS A 60 1.59 10.71 19.40
C LYS A 60 2.01 11.74 20.47
N THR A 61 3.30 11.76 20.82
CA THR A 61 3.90 12.70 21.79
C THR A 61 4.37 14.03 21.17
N LYS A 62 4.30 14.18 19.84
CA LYS A 62 4.85 15.32 19.10
C LYS A 62 3.75 16.13 18.42
N ILE A 63 3.96 17.44 18.35
CA ILE A 63 3.00 18.40 17.78
C ILE A 63 2.96 18.22 16.26
N PRO A 64 1.80 17.91 15.66
CA PRO A 64 1.65 17.86 14.20
C PRO A 64 1.97 19.21 13.57
N GLY A 65 2.75 19.22 12.48
CA GLY A 65 3.06 20.44 11.71
C GLY A 65 4.33 21.20 12.10
N SER A 66 5.12 20.69 13.05
CA SER A 66 6.50 21.16 13.24
C SER A 66 7.42 20.58 12.17
N ARG A 67 8.46 21.32 11.76
CA ARG A 67 9.51 20.82 10.84
C ARG A 67 10.17 19.54 11.36
N ASP A 68 10.31 19.42 12.68
CA ASP A 68 10.84 18.20 13.31
C ASP A 68 9.88 17.02 13.18
N TRP A 69 8.57 17.28 13.12
CA TRP A 69 7.56 16.24 12.97
C TRP A 69 7.67 15.54 11.61
N ASP A 70 7.84 16.30 10.52
CA ASP A 70 7.99 15.74 9.17
C ASP A 70 9.27 14.91 9.02
N ILE A 71 10.37 15.40 9.59
CA ILE A 71 11.66 14.69 9.58
C ILE A 71 11.54 13.36 10.37
N LEU A 72 10.93 13.40 11.54
CA LEU A 72 10.73 12.21 12.37
C LEU A 72 9.73 11.24 11.74
N TYR A 73 8.68 11.74 11.09
CA TYR A 73 7.74 10.91 10.34
C TYR A 73 8.47 10.14 9.25
N HIS A 74 9.25 10.82 8.41
CA HIS A 74 9.99 10.16 7.35
C HIS A 74 10.98 9.13 7.90
N LYS A 75 11.71 9.47 8.98
CA LYS A 75 12.64 8.55 9.63
C LYS A 75 11.94 7.30 10.16
N PHE A 76 10.86 7.45 10.93
CA PHE A 76 10.15 6.31 11.49
C PHE A 76 9.49 5.47 10.39
N TYR A 77 8.95 6.10 9.34
CA TYR A 77 8.38 5.38 8.21
C TYR A 77 9.43 4.50 7.51
N GLN A 78 10.64 5.02 7.26
CA GLN A 78 11.75 4.26 6.70
C GLN A 78 12.23 3.12 7.62
N GLU A 79 12.27 3.35 8.94
CA GLU A 79 12.59 2.30 9.92
C GLU A 79 11.56 1.16 9.91
N GLU A 80 10.26 1.50 9.87
CA GLU A 80 9.17 0.53 9.82
C GLU A 80 9.17 -0.27 8.51
N LEU A 81 9.47 0.38 7.37
CA LEU A 81 9.67 -0.27 6.08
C LEU A 81 10.87 -1.23 6.08
N THR A 82 12.00 -0.81 6.65
CA THR A 82 13.21 -1.65 6.71
C THR A 82 13.00 -2.87 7.61
N ARG A 83 12.19 -2.74 8.66
CA ARG A 83 11.88 -3.85 9.57
C ARG A 83 10.91 -4.85 8.94
N ARG A 84 9.93 -4.37 8.18
CA ARG A 84 9.00 -5.19 7.40
C ARG A 84 9.60 -5.43 6.01
N LYS A 85 10.69 -6.21 5.94
CA LYS A 85 11.18 -6.73 4.65
C LYS A 85 10.09 -7.63 4.06
N TRP A 86 9.73 -7.35 2.80
CA TRP A 86 8.80 -8.12 1.99
C TRP A 86 9.54 -9.27 1.32
#